data_AF-A0AA95GCQ4-F1
#
_entry.id   AF-A0AA95GCQ4-F1
#
_cell.length_a   1.000
_cell.length_b   1.000
_cell.length_c   1.000
_cell.angle_alpha   90.00
_cell.angle_beta   90.00
_cell.angle_gamma   90.00
#
_symmetry.space_group_name_H-M   'P 1'
#
loop_
_entity.id
_entity.type
_entity.pdbx_description
1 polymer ?
#
loop_
_entity_poly.entity_id
_entity_poly.type
_entity_poly.pdbx_seq_one_letter_code
_entity_poly.pdbx_strand_id
1 'polypeptide(L)'
;MDKKYTVTYKVAPMGAKYIYQTDKNGHKAGEIHSSSGGHMWYVLSDGKGEELSYGFESSLGEPFGEGQLTNNDNAAYQQTSYEVTIALSQAQYYKLKDFSVKPESGGFDPTKYSVHANSCVDFVYYSLNSIGYNGKRFEGNLFPNHNPETLKAMLISKGASIIRDDLIRNGDKYEKRIPNITMNTPPWLTPIRGNGPLPSPPKSMIKININPAPKPQQQIHAENQAQLDVSNGYIHNSPTHKISAR
;
A
#
# COMPACT_ATOMS: atom_id res chain seq x y z
N MET A 1 3.13 -23.06 -8.07
CA MET A 1 2.23 -22.04 -7.48
C MET A 1 1.68 -21.19 -8.60
N ASP A 2 0.35 -21.16 -8.70
CA ASP A 2 -0.37 -20.34 -9.67
C ASP A 2 -0.25 -18.85 -9.32
N LYS A 3 -0.26 -17.99 -10.33
CA LYS A 3 -0.23 -16.53 -10.11
C LYS A 3 -1.52 -16.08 -9.41
N LYS A 4 -1.38 -15.17 -8.45
CA LYS A 4 -2.50 -14.59 -7.70
C LYS A 4 -2.47 -13.08 -7.91
N TYR A 5 -3.18 -12.64 -8.94
CA TYR A 5 -3.25 -11.23 -9.28
C TYR A 5 -4.15 -10.49 -8.29
N THR A 6 -3.62 -9.44 -7.69
CA THR A 6 -4.34 -8.60 -6.74
C THR A 6 -3.99 -7.14 -6.94
N VAL A 7 -4.91 -6.27 -6.51
CA VAL A 7 -4.62 -4.86 -6.26
C VAL A 7 -5.06 -4.52 -4.84
N THR A 8 -4.23 -3.77 -4.13
CA THR A 8 -4.57 -3.15 -2.86
C THR A 8 -4.68 -1.65 -3.03
N TYR A 9 -5.88 -1.10 -2.92
CA TYR A 9 -6.11 0.34 -2.86
C TYR A 9 -5.89 0.82 -1.43
N LYS A 10 -5.17 1.92 -1.27
CA LYS A 10 -4.73 2.43 0.03
C LYS A 10 -5.08 3.90 0.20
N VAL A 11 -5.41 4.28 1.43
CA VAL A 11 -5.73 5.64 1.83
C VAL A 11 -4.88 5.98 3.04
N ALA A 12 -4.05 7.01 2.93
CA ALA A 12 -3.36 7.63 4.05
C ALA A 12 -4.18 8.82 4.57
N PRO A 13 -4.36 8.96 5.90
CA PRO A 13 -5.05 10.10 6.45
C PRO A 13 -4.23 11.39 6.37
N MET A 14 -4.91 12.53 6.50
CA MET A 14 -4.24 13.78 6.87
C MET A 14 -3.41 13.57 8.16
N GLY A 15 -2.19 14.10 8.17
CA GLY A 15 -1.21 13.90 9.23
C GLY A 15 -0.44 12.57 9.14
N ALA A 16 -0.72 11.72 8.16
CA ALA A 16 0.01 10.46 8.00
C ALA A 16 1.52 10.70 7.85
N LYS A 17 2.29 9.90 8.58
CA LYS A 17 3.75 9.90 8.47
C LYS A 17 4.18 9.47 7.07
N TYR A 18 4.96 10.33 6.42
CA TYR A 18 5.58 10.14 5.12
C TYR A 18 7.10 10.20 5.27
N ILE A 19 7.80 9.28 4.61
CA ILE A 19 9.27 9.27 4.56
C ILE A 19 9.69 9.48 3.11
N TYR A 20 10.46 10.53 2.84
CA TYR A 20 10.98 10.80 1.49
C TYR A 20 11.86 9.64 1.03
N GLN A 21 11.53 9.02 -0.10
CA GLN A 21 12.33 7.94 -0.67
C GLN A 21 13.49 8.46 -1.55
N THR A 22 13.38 9.72 -1.98
CA THR A 22 14.37 10.44 -2.79
C THR A 22 14.40 11.90 -2.36
N ASP A 23 15.47 12.62 -2.68
CA ASP A 23 15.51 14.07 -2.52
C ASP A 23 14.39 14.73 -3.34
N LYS A 24 13.58 15.59 -2.71
CA LYS A 24 12.43 16.25 -3.35
C LYS A 24 12.09 17.56 -2.64
N ASN A 25 11.91 18.63 -3.42
CA ASN A 25 11.46 19.94 -2.93
C ASN A 25 12.20 20.43 -1.67
N GLY A 26 13.53 20.34 -1.66
CA GLY A 26 14.36 20.72 -0.52
C GLY A 26 14.46 19.69 0.62
N HIS A 27 13.63 18.65 0.60
CA HIS A 27 13.71 17.54 1.56
C HIS A 27 14.68 16.47 1.08
N LYS A 28 15.38 15.84 2.04
CA LYS A 28 16.32 14.75 1.77
C LYS A 28 15.66 13.39 1.88
N ALA A 29 16.16 12.42 1.13
CA ALA A 29 15.78 11.03 1.32
C ALA A 29 15.96 10.61 2.79
N GLY A 30 14.96 9.94 3.37
CA GLY A 30 14.88 9.55 4.77
C GLY A 30 14.24 10.59 5.69
N GLU A 31 14.03 11.83 5.24
CA GLU A 31 13.36 12.86 6.03
C GLU A 31 11.89 12.50 6.26
N ILE A 32 11.39 12.82 7.47
CA ILE A 32 10.02 12.55 7.88
C ILE A 32 9.18 13.81 7.69
N HIS A 33 8.05 13.66 7.02
CA HIS A 33 7.04 14.70 6.83
C HIS A 33 5.65 14.19 7.22
N SER A 34 4.76 15.11 7.58
CA SER A 34 3.35 14.79 7.84
C SER A 34 2.52 15.19 6.63
N SER A 35 1.74 14.26 6.08
CA SER A 35 0.91 14.53 4.90
C SER A 35 -0.15 15.60 5.20
N SER A 36 -0.16 16.69 4.42
CA SER A 36 -1.08 17.83 4.64
C SER A 36 -2.54 17.53 4.29
N GLY A 37 -2.79 16.71 3.26
CA GLY A 37 -4.14 16.36 2.79
C GLY A 37 -4.51 14.88 2.95
N GLY A 38 -3.55 14.03 3.32
CA GLY A 38 -3.64 12.59 3.11
C GLY A 38 -3.29 12.21 1.66
N HIS A 39 -3.45 10.93 1.32
CA HIS A 39 -3.09 10.43 -0.01
C HIS A 39 -3.86 9.17 -0.39
N MET A 40 -4.05 8.94 -1.69
CA MET A 40 -4.56 7.67 -2.22
C MET A 40 -3.63 7.12 -3.28
N TRP A 41 -3.39 5.81 -3.23
CA TRP A 41 -2.57 5.09 -4.19
C TRP A 41 -3.02 3.62 -4.25
N TYR A 42 -2.40 2.83 -5.10
CA TYR A 42 -2.62 1.39 -5.12
C TYR A 42 -1.34 0.60 -5.34
N VAL A 43 -1.41 -0.69 -5.00
CA VAL A 43 -0.30 -1.63 -5.08
C VAL A 43 -0.75 -2.86 -5.86
N LEU A 44 -0.02 -3.19 -6.93
CA LEU A 44 -0.23 -4.39 -7.74
C LEU A 44 0.67 -5.53 -7.26
N SER A 45 0.12 -6.74 -7.23
CA SER A 45 0.90 -7.97 -7.00
C SER A 45 0.39 -9.07 -7.92
N ASP A 46 1.29 -9.83 -8.55
CA ASP A 46 0.95 -11.07 -9.28
C ASP A 46 1.09 -12.33 -8.41
N GLY A 47 1.35 -12.14 -7.11
CA GLY A 47 1.61 -13.20 -6.15
C GLY A 47 3.01 -13.82 -6.27
N LYS A 48 3.89 -13.24 -7.08
CA LYS A 48 5.29 -13.67 -7.25
C LYS A 48 6.24 -12.47 -7.31
N GLY A 49 7.06 -12.31 -6.27
CA GLY A 49 8.07 -11.25 -6.23
C GLY A 49 7.55 -9.94 -5.67
N GLU A 50 8.20 -8.84 -6.06
CA GLU A 50 7.98 -7.51 -5.50
C GLU A 50 6.63 -6.92 -5.89
N GLU A 51 6.00 -6.23 -4.95
CA GLU A 51 4.79 -5.46 -5.18
C GLU A 51 5.10 -4.15 -5.92
N LEU A 52 4.22 -3.72 -6.82
CA LEU A 52 4.38 -2.50 -7.61
C LEU A 52 3.44 -1.42 -7.07
N SER A 53 3.99 -0.38 -6.46
CA SER A 53 3.23 0.78 -6.00
C SER A 53 2.99 1.74 -7.16
N TYR A 54 1.81 2.34 -7.20
CA TYR A 54 1.45 3.38 -8.17
C TYR A 54 0.57 4.43 -7.53
N GLY A 55 0.97 5.68 -7.66
CA GLY A 55 0.16 6.83 -7.31
C GLY A 55 0.51 8.04 -8.15
N PHE A 56 -0.11 9.16 -7.80
CA PHE A 56 0.02 10.42 -8.53
C PHE A 56 0.06 11.58 -7.55
N GLU A 57 1.01 12.49 -7.73
CA GLU A 57 1.24 13.60 -6.81
C GLU A 57 1.71 14.86 -7.55
N SER A 58 1.73 15.99 -6.85
CA SER A 58 2.43 17.18 -7.34
C SER A 58 3.94 16.96 -7.30
N SER A 59 4.61 17.32 -8.40
CA SER A 59 6.07 17.24 -8.51
C SER A 59 6.78 18.11 -7.47
N LEU A 60 6.18 19.25 -7.11
CA LEU A 60 6.71 20.20 -6.13
C LEU A 60 5.95 20.19 -4.79
N GLY A 61 4.94 19.33 -4.62
CA GLY A 61 4.11 19.31 -3.41
C GLY A 61 3.14 20.49 -3.31
N GLU A 62 2.85 21.14 -4.43
CA GLU A 62 1.94 22.28 -4.54
C GLU A 62 0.51 21.81 -4.81
N PRO A 63 -0.53 22.58 -4.39
CA PRO A 63 -1.92 22.21 -4.62
C PRO A 63 -2.32 22.25 -6.11
N PHE A 64 -1.57 23.00 -6.93
CA PHE A 64 -1.73 23.11 -8.37
C PHE A 64 -0.35 23.21 -9.01
N GLY A 65 -0.11 22.53 -10.13
CA GLY A 65 1.18 22.63 -10.82
C GLY A 65 1.46 21.40 -11.69
N GLU A 66 2.74 21.07 -11.80
CA GLU A 66 3.17 19.85 -12.49
C GLU A 66 2.79 18.61 -11.67
N GLY A 67 2.26 17.62 -12.37
CA GLY A 67 1.97 16.30 -11.81
C GLY A 67 3.06 15.31 -12.16
N GLN A 68 3.17 14.27 -11.33
CA GLN A 68 4.05 13.14 -11.58
C GLN A 68 3.47 11.83 -11.05
N LEU A 69 3.75 10.76 -11.79
CA LEU A 69 3.52 9.40 -11.32
C LEU A 69 4.61 9.01 -10.31
N THR A 70 4.22 8.28 -9.28
CA THR A 70 5.12 7.82 -8.21
C THR A 70 4.98 6.31 -8.02
N ASN A 71 6.13 5.66 -7.90
CA ASN A 71 6.22 4.24 -7.55
C ASN A 71 6.65 4.02 -6.09
N ASN A 72 6.67 5.09 -5.30
CA ASN A 72 7.28 5.10 -3.98
C ASN A 72 6.25 5.15 -2.84
N ASP A 73 4.96 5.39 -3.14
CA ASP A 73 3.95 5.68 -2.11
C ASP A 73 3.81 4.58 -1.06
N ASN A 74 3.84 3.31 -1.47
CA ASN A 74 3.77 2.20 -0.52
C ASN A 74 5.00 2.12 0.40
N ALA A 75 6.17 2.55 -0.08
CA ALA A 75 7.37 2.62 0.76
C ALA A 75 7.40 3.89 1.61
N ALA A 76 6.86 5.01 1.11
CA ALA A 76 6.92 6.32 1.73
C ALA A 76 5.87 6.51 2.83
N TYR A 77 4.61 6.15 2.58
CA TYR A 77 3.52 6.30 3.53
C TYR A 77 3.52 5.17 4.56
N GLN A 78 3.76 5.55 5.82
CA GLN A 78 3.86 4.62 6.94
C GLN A 78 2.51 4.34 7.61
N GLN A 79 1.45 5.06 7.24
CA GLN A 79 0.15 4.95 7.89
C GLN A 79 -0.98 4.95 6.86
N THR A 80 -1.95 4.06 7.06
CA THR A 80 -3.20 4.04 6.29
C THR A 80 -4.40 4.10 7.22
N SER A 81 -5.46 4.76 6.75
CA SER A 81 -6.78 4.78 7.40
C SER A 81 -7.74 3.77 6.77
N TYR A 82 -7.42 3.31 5.57
CA TYR A 82 -8.15 2.28 4.85
C TYR A 82 -7.25 1.57 3.84
N GLU A 83 -7.40 0.25 3.75
CA GLU A 83 -6.86 -0.55 2.66
C GLU A 83 -7.92 -1.55 2.21
N VAL A 84 -8.05 -1.75 0.90
CA VAL A 84 -8.89 -2.81 0.33
C VAL A 84 -8.13 -3.56 -0.75
N THR A 85 -7.96 -4.86 -0.52
CA THR A 85 -7.33 -5.79 -1.45
C THR A 85 -8.41 -6.58 -2.17
N ILE A 86 -8.37 -6.58 -3.50
CA ILE A 86 -9.26 -7.38 -4.34
C ILE A 86 -8.47 -8.36 -5.22
N ALA A 87 -9.08 -9.50 -5.54
CA ALA A 87 -8.58 -10.39 -6.57
C ALA A 87 -8.83 -9.77 -7.95
N LEU A 88 -7.86 -9.89 -8.83
CA LEU A 88 -7.97 -9.49 -10.23
C LEU A 88 -7.92 -10.73 -11.13
N SER A 89 -8.64 -10.66 -12.25
CA SER A 89 -8.28 -11.50 -13.40
C SER A 89 -6.92 -11.07 -13.95
N GLN A 90 -6.26 -11.98 -14.67
CA GLN A 90 -5.01 -11.67 -15.38
C GLN A 90 -5.17 -10.46 -16.32
N ALA A 91 -6.29 -10.40 -17.06
CA ALA A 91 -6.58 -9.30 -17.96
C ALA A 91 -6.72 -7.95 -17.22
N GLN A 92 -7.41 -7.92 -16.08
CA GLN A 92 -7.52 -6.71 -15.27
C GLN A 92 -6.15 -6.28 -14.72
N TYR A 93 -5.32 -7.22 -14.28
CA TYR A 93 -3.98 -6.91 -13.79
C TYR A 93 -3.12 -6.21 -14.86
N TYR A 94 -3.05 -6.77 -16.06
CA TYR A 94 -2.25 -6.17 -17.13
C TYR A 94 -2.85 -4.85 -17.62
N LYS A 95 -4.17 -4.75 -17.73
CA LYS A 95 -4.83 -3.49 -18.08
C LYS A 95 -4.58 -2.38 -17.05
N LEU A 96 -4.60 -2.74 -15.76
CA LEU A 96 -4.28 -1.80 -14.68
C LEU A 96 -2.80 -1.41 -14.73
N LYS A 97 -1.89 -2.37 -14.90
CA LYS A 97 -0.45 -2.11 -15.05
C LYS A 97 -0.14 -1.18 -16.22
N ASP A 98 -0.79 -1.38 -17.36
CA ASP A 98 -0.64 -0.54 -18.55
C ASP A 98 -1.16 0.88 -18.28
N PHE A 99 -2.32 1.01 -17.62
CA PHE A 99 -2.82 2.31 -17.15
C PHE A 99 -1.83 2.97 -16.19
N SER A 100 -1.22 2.24 -15.26
CA SER A 100 -0.32 2.80 -14.26
C SER A 100 0.92 3.47 -14.86
N VAL A 101 1.40 2.98 -16.01
CA VAL A 101 2.57 3.54 -16.71
C VAL A 101 2.18 4.51 -17.82
N LYS A 102 0.95 4.41 -18.33
CA LYS A 102 0.44 5.19 -19.45
C LYS A 102 -1.01 5.64 -19.22
N PRO A 103 -1.25 6.47 -18.19
CA PRO A 103 -2.61 6.78 -17.73
C PRO A 103 -3.39 7.67 -18.71
N GLU A 104 -2.70 8.35 -19.64
CA GLU A 104 -3.33 9.11 -20.72
C GLU A 104 -4.16 8.23 -21.66
N SER A 105 -3.81 6.95 -21.79
CA SER A 105 -4.63 5.97 -22.53
C SER A 105 -5.98 5.70 -21.86
N GLY A 106 -6.07 5.93 -20.55
CA GLY A 106 -7.30 5.90 -19.75
C GLY A 106 -8.00 7.26 -19.61
N GLY A 107 -7.48 8.32 -20.24
CA GLY A 107 -8.04 9.67 -20.17
C GLY A 107 -7.65 10.47 -18.93
N PHE A 108 -6.58 10.10 -18.24
CA PHE A 108 -6.01 10.82 -17.11
C PHE A 108 -4.77 11.60 -17.56
N ASP A 109 -4.60 12.86 -17.13
CA ASP A 109 -3.45 13.70 -17.53
C ASP A 109 -2.29 13.50 -16.54
N PRO A 110 -1.17 12.85 -16.91
CA PRO A 110 -0.06 12.64 -15.98
C PRO A 110 0.81 13.88 -15.78
N THR A 111 0.58 14.97 -16.51
CA THR A 111 1.49 16.13 -16.55
C THR A 111 1.08 17.26 -15.63
N LYS A 112 -0.19 17.29 -15.21
CA LYS A 112 -0.75 18.37 -14.39
C LYS A 112 -1.30 17.83 -13.09
N TYR A 113 -1.08 18.53 -11.99
CA TYR A 113 -1.71 18.24 -10.72
C TYR A 113 -2.66 19.37 -10.35
N SER A 114 -3.86 19.01 -9.89
CA SER A 114 -4.76 19.93 -9.23
C SER A 114 -5.48 19.18 -8.12
N VAL A 115 -5.41 19.71 -6.89
CA VAL A 115 -6.01 19.04 -5.73
C VAL A 115 -7.53 18.83 -5.91
N HIS A 116 -8.22 19.70 -6.64
CA HIS A 116 -9.67 19.63 -6.86
C HIS A 116 -10.10 18.77 -8.06
N ALA A 117 -9.16 18.45 -8.95
CA ALA A 117 -9.41 17.71 -10.18
C ALA A 117 -8.07 17.25 -10.74
N ASN A 118 -7.95 15.98 -11.15
CA ASN A 118 -6.67 15.39 -11.57
C ASN A 118 -5.65 15.34 -10.41
N SER A 119 -6.07 14.71 -9.31
CA SER A 119 -5.34 14.51 -8.06
C SER A 119 -4.98 13.02 -7.83
N CYS A 120 -4.41 12.71 -6.67
CA CYS A 120 -4.17 11.32 -6.24
C CYS A 120 -5.48 10.51 -6.13
N VAL A 121 -6.58 11.17 -5.74
CA VAL A 121 -7.90 10.53 -5.64
C VAL A 121 -8.41 10.19 -7.05
N ASP A 122 -8.39 11.16 -7.96
CA ASP A 122 -8.82 10.96 -9.34
C ASP A 122 -8.05 9.82 -10.00
N PHE A 123 -6.72 9.79 -9.84
CA PHE A 123 -5.87 8.74 -10.39
C PHE A 123 -6.32 7.34 -9.96
N VAL A 124 -6.65 7.16 -8.67
CA VAL A 124 -7.20 5.89 -8.17
C VAL A 124 -8.54 5.56 -8.82
N TYR A 125 -9.44 6.53 -8.96
CA TYR A 125 -10.75 6.30 -9.57
C TYR A 125 -10.69 6.06 -11.10
N TYR A 126 -9.76 6.67 -11.81
CA TYR A 126 -9.45 6.36 -13.20
C TYR A 126 -8.87 4.96 -13.34
N SER A 127 -8.04 4.53 -12.37
CA SER A 127 -7.54 3.16 -12.32
C SER A 127 -8.68 2.13 -12.17
N LEU A 128 -9.69 2.43 -11.35
CA LEU A 128 -10.88 1.60 -11.21
C LEU A 128 -11.72 1.59 -12.49
N ASN A 129 -11.76 2.71 -13.23
CA ASN A 129 -12.43 2.78 -14.52
C ASN A 129 -11.75 1.85 -15.54
N SER A 130 -10.41 1.85 -15.58
CA SER A 130 -9.66 1.02 -16.51
C SER A 130 -9.98 -0.46 -16.35
N ILE A 131 -10.21 -0.96 -15.13
CA ILE A 131 -10.56 -2.35 -14.85
C ILE A 131 -12.07 -2.64 -14.71
N GLY A 132 -12.93 -1.66 -15.03
CA GLY A 132 -14.39 -1.84 -15.10
C GLY A 132 -15.15 -1.65 -13.78
N TYR A 133 -14.48 -1.21 -12.72
CA TYR A 133 -15.10 -0.97 -11.41
C TYR A 133 -15.68 0.44 -11.24
N ASN A 134 -15.31 1.40 -12.09
CA ASN A 134 -15.86 2.76 -12.07
C ASN A 134 -16.57 3.15 -13.37
N GLY A 135 -17.76 2.60 -13.63
CA GLY A 135 -18.46 2.78 -14.92
C GLY A 135 -19.03 4.18 -15.21
N LYS A 136 -19.17 5.05 -14.18
CA LYS A 136 -19.72 6.42 -14.33
C LYS A 136 -18.63 7.50 -14.35
N ARG A 137 -17.35 7.12 -14.38
CA ARG A 137 -16.20 8.05 -14.23
C ARG A 137 -16.35 8.96 -13.01
N PHE A 138 -16.79 8.39 -11.89
CA PHE A 138 -16.80 9.13 -10.63
C PHE A 138 -15.35 9.44 -10.22
N GLU A 139 -15.05 10.68 -9.88
CA GLU A 139 -13.66 11.15 -9.64
C GLU A 139 -13.24 11.01 -8.17
N GLY A 140 -14.17 10.72 -7.27
CA GLY A 140 -13.91 10.65 -5.83
C GLY A 140 -14.31 11.93 -5.09
N ASN A 141 -14.16 11.87 -3.78
CA ASN A 141 -14.23 13.02 -2.88
C ASN A 141 -12.86 13.68 -2.79
N LEU A 142 -12.84 15.02 -2.70
CA LEU A 142 -11.61 15.83 -2.58
C LEU A 142 -10.60 15.28 -1.57
N PHE A 143 -11.07 14.91 -0.38
CA PHE A 143 -10.21 14.41 0.69
C PHE A 143 -10.10 12.87 0.66
N PRO A 144 -8.89 12.30 0.60
CA PRO A 144 -8.63 10.85 0.63
C PRO A 144 -9.47 10.09 1.67
N ASN A 145 -9.52 10.57 2.91
CA ASN A 145 -10.25 9.93 4.01
C ASN A 145 -11.77 9.87 3.84
N HIS A 146 -12.35 10.62 2.90
CA HIS A 146 -13.79 10.58 2.61
C HIS A 146 -14.16 9.56 1.52
N ASN A 147 -13.17 8.88 0.92
CA ASN A 147 -13.38 7.90 -0.14
C ASN A 147 -13.58 6.42 0.30
N PRO A 148 -13.16 5.94 1.49
CA PRO A 148 -13.21 4.51 1.84
C PRO A 148 -14.56 3.82 1.62
N GLU A 149 -15.65 4.39 2.15
CA GLU A 149 -16.96 3.75 2.06
C GLU A 149 -17.52 3.77 0.63
N THR A 150 -17.30 4.86 -0.11
CA THR A 150 -17.66 4.96 -1.54
C THR A 150 -16.88 3.96 -2.39
N LEU A 151 -15.57 3.85 -2.15
CA LEU A 151 -14.69 2.89 -2.81
C LEU A 151 -15.15 1.46 -2.55
N LYS A 152 -15.42 1.11 -1.28
CA LYS A 152 -15.93 -0.21 -0.90
C LYS A 152 -17.27 -0.53 -1.57
N ALA A 153 -18.22 0.39 -1.48
CA ALA A 153 -19.55 0.21 -2.05
C ALA A 153 -19.48 0.03 -3.57
N MET A 154 -18.62 0.80 -4.26
CA MET A 154 -18.39 0.67 -5.69
C MET A 154 -17.86 -0.72 -6.06
N LEU A 155 -16.81 -1.20 -5.37
CA LEU A 155 -16.24 -2.53 -5.57
C LEU A 155 -17.29 -3.64 -5.38
N ILE A 156 -18.06 -3.58 -4.29
CA ILE A 156 -19.15 -4.53 -4.01
C ILE A 156 -20.20 -4.50 -5.12
N SER A 157 -20.67 -3.30 -5.51
CA SER A 157 -21.72 -3.14 -6.52
C SER A 157 -21.35 -3.72 -7.89
N LYS A 158 -20.05 -3.84 -8.17
CA LYS A 158 -19.51 -4.39 -9.41
C LYS A 158 -19.02 -5.83 -9.28
N GLY A 159 -19.29 -6.47 -8.14
CA GLY A 159 -18.93 -7.87 -7.91
C GLY A 159 -17.43 -8.11 -7.78
N ALA A 160 -16.65 -7.13 -7.32
CA ALA A 160 -15.24 -7.33 -7.03
C ALA A 160 -15.07 -8.38 -5.91
N SER A 161 -14.10 -9.28 -6.08
CA SER A 161 -13.77 -10.28 -5.07
C SER A 161 -12.84 -9.65 -4.02
N ILE A 162 -13.42 -9.11 -2.95
CA ILE A 162 -12.67 -8.52 -1.83
C ILE A 162 -11.99 -9.64 -1.03
N ILE A 163 -10.66 -9.58 -0.94
CA ILE A 163 -9.83 -10.52 -0.19
C ILE A 163 -9.62 -10.02 1.25
N ARG A 164 -9.43 -8.71 1.42
CA ARG A 164 -9.12 -8.07 2.71
C ARG A 164 -9.56 -6.61 2.70
N ASP A 165 -10.20 -6.15 3.76
CA ASP A 165 -10.56 -4.74 3.97
C ASP A 165 -10.61 -4.35 5.47
N ASP A 166 -10.08 -5.21 6.33
CA ASP A 166 -10.20 -5.14 7.78
C ASP A 166 -8.90 -4.76 8.48
N LEU A 167 -7.82 -4.48 7.74
CA LEU A 167 -6.51 -4.12 8.28
C LEU A 167 -6.05 -2.76 7.76
N ILE A 168 -5.40 -2.01 8.64
CA ILE A 168 -4.75 -0.72 8.35
C ILE A 168 -3.29 -0.76 8.79
N ARG A 169 -2.45 0.05 8.15
CA ARG A 169 -1.02 0.14 8.43
C ARG A 169 -0.74 1.21 9.48
N ASN A 170 0.12 0.89 10.44
CA ASN A 170 0.68 1.81 11.41
C ASN A 170 2.18 1.52 11.61
N GLY A 171 3.02 2.24 10.86
CA GLY A 171 4.45 1.95 10.74
C GLY A 171 4.69 0.58 10.11
N ASP A 172 5.43 -0.26 10.84
CA ASP A 172 5.79 -1.62 10.43
C ASP A 172 4.74 -2.67 10.82
N LYS A 173 3.60 -2.24 11.38
CA LYS A 173 2.54 -3.12 11.88
C LYS A 173 1.24 -2.91 11.12
N TYR A 174 0.43 -3.97 11.08
CA TYR A 174 -0.97 -3.89 10.68
C TYR A 174 -1.86 -4.07 11.90
N GLU A 175 -2.91 -3.27 11.96
CA GLU A 175 -3.91 -3.27 13.03
C GLU A 175 -5.30 -3.48 12.43
N LYS A 176 -6.22 -4.04 13.21
CA LYS A 176 -7.60 -4.24 12.76
C LYS A 176 -8.30 -2.90 12.63
N ARG A 177 -8.86 -2.61 11.45
CA ARG A 177 -9.74 -1.46 11.23
C ARG A 177 -10.99 -1.63 12.09
N ILE A 178 -11.25 -0.66 12.95
CA ILE A 178 -12.55 -0.51 13.59
C ILE A 178 -13.39 0.37 12.67
N PRO A 179 -14.42 -0.17 11.98
CA PRO A 179 -15.26 0.66 11.13
C PRO A 179 -15.99 1.68 12.00
N ASN A 180 -15.80 2.97 11.72
CA ASN A 180 -16.68 3.99 12.30
C ASN A 180 -18.08 3.76 11.70
N ILE A 181 -19.02 3.28 12.52
CA ILE A 181 -20.43 3.03 12.15
C ILE A 181 -21.16 4.33 11.74
N THR A 182 -20.53 5.50 11.88
CA THR A 182 -21.15 6.79 11.65
C THR A 182 -20.38 7.59 10.62
N MET A 183 -20.85 7.59 9.37
CA MET A 183 -20.90 8.73 8.44
C MET A 183 -21.79 8.33 7.26
N ASN A 184 -22.83 9.14 7.02
CA ASN A 184 -23.97 8.92 6.11
C ASN A 184 -23.65 8.16 4.81
N THR A 185 -23.98 6.87 4.78
CA THR A 185 -24.15 6.14 3.51
C THR A 185 -25.42 6.69 2.83
N PRO A 186 -25.36 7.17 1.58
CA PRO A 186 -26.56 7.60 0.88
C PRO A 186 -27.61 6.48 0.84
N PRO A 187 -28.92 6.76 1.03
CA PRO A 187 -29.96 5.72 1.09
C PRO A 187 -30.07 4.83 -0.16
N TRP A 188 -29.52 5.26 -1.29
CA TRP A 188 -29.43 4.47 -2.53
C TRP A 188 -28.21 3.53 -2.59
N LEU A 189 -27.38 3.52 -1.53
CA LEU A 189 -26.20 2.67 -1.34
C LEU A 189 -26.31 1.77 -0.10
N THR A 190 -27.43 1.77 0.64
CA THR A 190 -27.66 0.78 1.69
C THR A 190 -27.82 -0.61 1.08
N PRO A 191 -26.93 -1.57 1.39
CA PRO A 191 -27.09 -2.93 0.90
C PRO A 191 -28.32 -3.56 1.56
N ILE A 192 -29.15 -4.23 0.76
CA ILE A 192 -30.15 -5.17 1.29
C ILE A 192 -29.36 -6.28 1.99
N ARG A 193 -29.22 -6.18 3.31
CA ARG A 193 -28.62 -7.24 4.14
C ARG A 193 -29.57 -8.44 4.12
N GLY A 194 -29.28 -9.43 3.29
CA GLY A 194 -29.77 -10.78 3.52
C GLY A 194 -29.12 -11.29 4.82
N ASN A 195 -29.94 -11.65 5.81
CA ASN A 195 -29.51 -12.29 7.06
C ASN A 195 -29.04 -13.74 6.82
N GLY A 196 -28.03 -13.93 5.96
CA GLY A 196 -27.37 -15.20 5.73
C GLY A 196 -26.03 -15.26 6.47
N PRO A 197 -25.57 -16.43 6.93
CA PRO A 197 -24.22 -16.59 7.46
C PRO A 197 -23.21 -16.17 6.40
N LEU A 198 -22.21 -15.38 6.79
CA LEU A 198 -21.06 -15.05 5.95
C LEU A 198 -20.42 -16.35 5.44
N PRO A 199 -20.06 -16.45 4.14
CA PRO A 199 -19.33 -17.60 3.65
C PRO A 199 -18.01 -17.71 4.42
N SER A 200 -17.75 -18.87 5.00
CA SER A 200 -16.52 -19.15 5.72
C SER A 200 -15.30 -18.86 4.82
N PRO A 201 -14.24 -18.22 5.36
CA PRO A 201 -13.05 -17.92 4.59
C PRO A 201 -12.47 -19.22 3.97
N PRO A 202 -11.92 -19.16 2.74
CA PRO A 202 -11.32 -20.32 2.12
C PRO A 202 -10.24 -20.91 3.03
N LYS A 203 -10.34 -22.22 3.28
CA LYS A 203 -9.40 -23.01 4.09
C LYS A 203 -8.03 -23.12 3.40
N SER A 204 -7.28 -22.02 3.35
CA SER A 204 -5.82 -22.04 3.20
C SER A 204 -5.23 -20.80 3.84
N MET A 205 -5.42 -20.63 5.15
CA MET A 205 -4.45 -19.87 5.92
C MET A 205 -3.18 -20.70 6.00
N ILE A 206 -2.06 -20.12 5.57
CA ILE A 206 -0.73 -20.62 5.87
C ILE A 206 -0.70 -20.85 7.38
N LYS A 207 -0.58 -22.11 7.81
CA LYS A 207 -0.20 -22.40 9.19
C LYS A 207 1.25 -21.93 9.31
N ILE A 208 1.44 -20.72 9.83
CA ILE A 208 2.75 -20.37 10.40
C ILE A 208 2.86 -21.24 11.64
N ASN A 209 3.55 -22.37 11.49
CA ASN A 209 3.94 -23.19 12.63
C ASN A 209 5.06 -22.41 13.32
N ILE A 210 4.69 -21.61 14.32
CA ILE A 210 5.67 -21.07 15.25
C ILE A 210 6.12 -22.28 16.07
N ASN A 211 7.27 -22.87 15.71
CA ASN A 211 7.92 -23.81 16.61
C ASN A 211 8.16 -23.08 17.93
N PRO A 212 7.77 -23.64 19.09
CA PRO A 212 8.20 -23.09 20.36
C PRO A 212 9.73 -23.01 20.36
N ALA A 213 10.25 -21.90 20.88
CA ALA A 213 11.68 -21.62 20.95
C ALA A 213 12.46 -22.87 21.43
N PRO A 214 13.59 -23.21 20.80
CA PRO A 214 14.43 -24.29 21.31
C PRO A 214 14.84 -23.97 22.75
N LYS A 215 14.69 -24.95 23.65
CA LYS A 215 15.19 -24.87 25.02
C LYS A 215 16.71 -24.60 24.98
N PRO A 216 17.28 -23.88 25.96
CA PRO A 216 18.71 -23.60 25.99
C PRO A 216 19.48 -24.92 26.03
N GLN A 217 20.28 -25.19 25.00
CA GLN A 217 21.23 -26.29 24.99
C GLN A 217 22.51 -25.84 25.70
N GLN A 218 22.99 -26.69 26.61
CA GLN A 218 24.14 -26.44 27.47
C GLN A 218 25.43 -26.18 26.68
N GLN A 219 26.10 -25.09 27.06
CA GLN A 219 27.55 -24.88 27.14
C GLN A 219 28.40 -25.24 25.90
N ILE A 220 28.70 -24.23 25.07
CA ILE A 220 29.82 -24.28 24.11
C ILE A 220 30.90 -23.31 24.62
N HIS A 221 32.03 -23.87 25.02
CA HIS A 221 33.14 -23.22 25.74
C HIS A 221 33.94 -22.18 24.92
N ALA A 222 33.53 -21.86 23.68
CA ALA A 222 34.28 -21.01 22.76
C ALA A 222 33.79 -19.54 22.70
N GLU A 223 32.54 -19.25 23.07
CA GLU A 223 31.99 -17.88 23.03
C GLU A 223 32.52 -16.99 24.17
N ASN A 224 33.02 -17.59 25.26
CA ASN A 224 33.53 -16.85 26.42
C ASN A 224 34.87 -16.14 26.17
N GLN A 225 35.74 -16.66 25.29
CA GLN A 225 37.03 -16.03 25.01
C GLN A 225 36.88 -14.76 24.16
N ALA A 226 36.01 -14.78 23.15
CA ALA A 226 35.75 -13.63 22.31
C ALA A 226 35.07 -12.47 23.08
N GLN A 227 34.25 -12.76 24.08
CA GLN A 227 33.66 -11.73 24.96
C GLN A 227 34.66 -11.18 25.98
N LEU A 228 35.58 -12.01 26.50
CA LEU A 228 36.63 -11.57 27.42
C LEU A 228 37.65 -10.64 26.74
N ASP A 229 38.04 -10.92 25.50
CA ASP A 229 39.00 -10.08 24.75
C ASP A 229 38.45 -8.68 24.44
N VAL A 230 37.14 -8.58 24.17
CA VAL A 230 36.45 -7.30 23.96
C VAL A 230 36.34 -6.51 25.28
N SER A 231 36.11 -7.21 26.41
CA SER A 231 36.06 -6.56 27.73
C SER A 231 37.41 -6.04 28.22
N ASN A 232 38.51 -6.67 27.78
CA ASN A 232 39.88 -6.29 28.13
C ASN A 232 40.51 -5.29 27.14
N GLY A 233 39.75 -4.79 26.16
CA GLY A 233 40.18 -3.70 25.29
C GLY A 233 41.10 -4.10 24.12
N TYR A 234 41.19 -5.38 23.77
CA TYR A 234 41.94 -5.81 22.59
C TYR A 234 41.05 -5.76 21.34
N ILE A 235 41.27 -4.76 20.48
CA ILE A 235 40.61 -4.68 19.17
C ILE A 235 41.54 -5.27 18.10
N HIS A 236 41.27 -6.49 17.66
CA HIS A 236 41.94 -7.05 16.48
C HIS A 236 41.06 -6.86 15.25
N ASN A 237 41.29 -5.79 14.48
CA ASN A 237 40.66 -5.61 13.18
C ASN A 237 41.33 -6.54 12.17
N SER A 238 40.64 -7.61 11.77
CA SER A 238 41.00 -8.39 10.59
C SER A 238 40.08 -8.02 9.43
N PRO A 239 40.59 -7.48 8.31
CA PRO A 239 39.76 -7.07 7.17
C PRO A 239 39.27 -8.29 6.38
N THR A 240 37.94 -8.47 6.30
CA THR A 240 37.31 -9.51 5.49
C THR A 240 36.72 -8.95 4.20
N HIS A 241 37.58 -8.60 3.23
CA HIS A 241 37.19 -8.62 1.82
C HIS A 241 38.37 -9.09 0.96
N LYS A 242 38.25 -10.31 0.38
CA LYS A 242 39.05 -10.74 -0.77
C LYS A 242 38.23 -10.50 -2.03
N ILE A 243 38.64 -9.52 -2.83
CA ILE A 243 38.18 -9.35 -4.22
C ILE A 243 39.07 -10.26 -5.07
N SER A 244 38.48 -11.18 -5.83
CA SER A 244 39.19 -11.94 -6.84
C SER A 244 38.63 -11.59 -8.20
N ALA A 245 39.45 -10.96 -9.04
CA ALA A 245 39.16 -10.70 -10.44
C ALA A 245 39.38 -11.97 -11.28
N ARG A 246 38.56 -12.11 -12.32
CA ARG A 246 38.90 -12.82 -13.56
C ARG A 246 38.57 -11.90 -14.72
#